data_AF-X1DNB2-F1
#
_entry.id   AF-X1DNB2-F1
#
_cell.length_a   1.000
_cell.length_b   1.000
_cell.length_c   1.000
_cell.angle_alpha   90.00
_cell.angle_beta   90.00
_cell.angle_gamma   90.00
#
_symmetry.space_group_name_H-M   'P 1'
#
loop_
_entity.id
_entity.type
_entity.pdbx_description
1 polymer ?
#
loop_
_entity_poly.entity_id
_entity_poly.type
_entity_poly.pdbx_seq_one_letter_code
_entity_poly.pdbx_strand_id
1 'polypeptide(L)'
;MTNHSSSDPEIRLAGAFYTSGKHQMGLLRSFANEVAANGWRVGGVVQEVLKDKDDKTIGLDGIALDTGERIAINRPTKENRLNKTCSLDKSALANASSAVERAILAGVDLIVIEKFGEQEQQGDGLAGDILHAVSEGIPTLVAVPEGV
;
A
#
# COMPACT_ATOMS: atom_id res chain seq x y z
N MET A 1 -2.12 40.87 -17.29
CA MET A 1 -2.51 40.20 -16.03
C MET A 1 -3.28 38.95 -16.41
N THR A 2 -2.61 37.81 -16.49
CA THR A 2 -3.23 36.52 -16.81
C THR A 2 -3.78 35.93 -15.52
N ASN A 3 -5.11 35.90 -15.38
CA ASN A 3 -5.81 35.21 -14.30
C ASN A 3 -5.44 33.73 -14.35
N HIS A 4 -4.54 33.29 -13.49
CA HIS A 4 -4.45 31.88 -13.11
C HIS A 4 -5.49 31.65 -12.04
N SER A 5 -6.69 31.27 -12.46
CA SER A 5 -7.64 30.60 -11.57
C SER A 5 -7.06 29.23 -11.26
N SER A 6 -6.16 29.14 -10.28
CA SER A 6 -5.77 27.85 -9.70
C SER A 6 -6.99 27.33 -8.93
N SER A 7 -7.80 26.51 -9.59
CA SER A 7 -8.73 25.65 -8.86
C SER A 7 -7.86 24.73 -8.01
N ASP A 8 -8.06 24.74 -6.69
CA ASP A 8 -7.44 23.75 -5.81
C ASP A 8 -7.69 22.35 -6.39
N PRO A 9 -6.69 21.46 -6.40
CA PRO A 9 -6.88 20.12 -6.90
C PRO A 9 -8.00 19.45 -6.11
N GLU A 10 -8.94 18.81 -6.81
CA GLU A 10 -10.02 18.08 -6.15
C GLU A 10 -9.39 16.87 -5.44
N ILE A 11 -9.21 16.98 -4.12
CA ILE A 11 -8.58 15.93 -3.30
C ILE A 11 -9.53 14.73 -3.25
N ARG A 12 -9.11 13.62 -3.86
CA ARG A 12 -9.84 12.34 -3.87
C ARG A 12 -9.09 11.30 -3.04
N LEU A 13 -9.07 11.51 -1.73
CA LEU A 13 -8.39 10.65 -0.76
C LEU A 13 -9.40 9.99 0.17
N ALA A 14 -9.30 8.67 0.33
CA ALA A 14 -10.13 7.88 1.24
C ALA A 14 -9.28 7.00 2.16
N GLY A 15 -9.77 6.79 3.38
CA GLY A 15 -9.17 5.86 4.35
C GLY A 15 -10.03 4.61 4.53
N ALA A 16 -9.42 3.43 4.39
CA ALA A 16 -10.02 2.15 4.76
C ALA A 16 -9.53 1.78 6.18
N PHE A 17 -10.41 1.95 7.17
CA PHE A 17 -10.08 1.71 8.57
C PHE A 17 -10.13 0.23 8.94
N TYR A 18 -9.17 -0.24 9.74
CA TYR A 18 -9.15 -1.60 10.27
C TYR A 18 -8.77 -1.64 11.75
N THR A 19 -9.45 -2.49 12.52
CA THR A 19 -9.08 -2.71 13.92
C THR A 19 -7.82 -3.58 14.02
N SER A 20 -6.86 -3.17 14.84
CA SER A 20 -5.67 -3.97 15.16
C SER A 20 -6.06 -5.37 15.66
N GLY A 21 -5.47 -6.41 15.05
CA GLY A 21 -5.78 -7.82 15.35
C GLY A 21 -7.00 -8.41 14.64
N LYS A 22 -7.81 -7.60 13.96
CA LYS A 22 -8.87 -8.03 13.02
C LYS A 22 -8.57 -7.66 11.57
N HIS A 23 -7.35 -7.22 11.30
CA HIS A 23 -6.90 -6.88 9.96
C HIS A 23 -7.00 -8.12 9.06
N GLN A 24 -8.03 -8.15 8.19
CA GLN A 24 -8.21 -9.22 7.23
C GLN A 24 -7.27 -8.98 6.06
N MET A 25 -6.04 -9.47 6.21
CA MET A 25 -5.01 -9.34 5.18
C MET A 25 -5.52 -9.89 3.84
N GLY A 26 -5.31 -9.15 2.76
CA GLY A 26 -5.80 -9.50 1.42
C GLY A 26 -7.20 -8.96 1.06
N LEU A 27 -7.92 -8.30 1.98
CA LEU A 27 -9.20 -7.67 1.66
C LEU A 27 -9.02 -6.55 0.62
N LEU A 28 -8.03 -5.68 0.78
CA LEU A 28 -7.74 -4.63 -0.21
C LEU A 28 -7.28 -5.18 -1.55
N ARG A 29 -6.59 -6.33 -1.58
CA ARG A 29 -6.28 -7.01 -2.83
C ARG A 29 -7.55 -7.50 -3.53
N SER A 30 -8.47 -8.08 -2.76
CA SER A 30 -9.74 -8.57 -3.29
C SER A 30 -10.58 -7.43 -3.85
N PHE A 31 -10.69 -6.32 -3.10
CA PHE A 31 -11.32 -5.09 -3.56
C PHE A 31 -10.67 -4.54 -4.84
N ALA A 32 -9.35 -4.41 -4.89
CA ALA A 32 -8.64 -3.92 -6.07
C ALA A 32 -8.88 -4.81 -7.30
N ASN A 33 -8.87 -6.14 -7.12
CA ASN A 33 -9.19 -7.09 -8.18
C ASN A 33 -10.64 -6.95 -8.67
N GLU A 34 -11.60 -6.74 -7.78
CA GLU A 34 -13.01 -6.53 -8.13
C GLU A 34 -13.19 -5.23 -8.92
N VAL A 35 -12.59 -4.13 -8.47
CA VAL A 35 -12.62 -2.85 -9.19
C VAL A 35 -11.98 -2.99 -10.58
N ALA A 36 -10.85 -3.68 -10.68
CA ALA A 36 -10.19 -3.96 -11.96
C ALA A 36 -11.05 -4.84 -12.88
N ALA A 37 -11.72 -5.87 -12.33
CA ALA A 37 -12.63 -6.73 -13.09
C ALA A 37 -13.84 -5.98 -13.65
N ASN A 38 -14.21 -4.84 -13.05
CA ASN A 38 -15.23 -3.93 -13.55
C ASN A 38 -14.71 -2.92 -14.61
N GLY A 39 -13.47 -3.08 -15.09
CA GLY A 39 -12.92 -2.32 -16.22
C GLY A 39 -12.11 -1.07 -15.84
N TRP A 40 -11.90 -0.83 -14.55
CA TRP A 40 -11.08 0.29 -14.06
C TRP A 40 -9.60 -0.09 -13.99
N ARG A 41 -8.70 0.85 -14.26
CA ARG A 41 -7.27 0.65 -14.06
C ARG A 41 -6.95 0.91 -12.59
N VAL A 42 -6.43 -0.10 -11.91
CA VAL A 42 -6.06 -0.02 -10.48
C VAL A 42 -4.56 -0.26 -10.34
N GLY A 43 -3.89 0.62 -9.61
CA GLY A 43 -2.46 0.52 -9.31
C GLY A 43 -2.16 0.72 -7.83
N GLY A 44 -0.87 0.67 -7.46
CA GLY A 44 -0.41 0.79 -6.09
C GLY A 44 0.04 -0.54 -5.48
N VAL A 45 0.02 -0.63 -4.15
CA VAL A 45 0.59 -1.73 -3.39
C VAL A 45 -0.31 -2.10 -2.22
N VAL A 46 -0.62 -3.40 -2.09
CA VAL A 46 -1.43 -3.97 -1.00
C VAL A 46 -0.64 -5.06 -0.28
N GLN A 47 -1.06 -5.48 0.92
CA GLN A 47 -0.35 -6.52 1.66
C GLN A 47 -1.06 -7.86 1.64
N GLU A 48 -0.26 -8.93 1.70
CA GLU A 48 -0.74 -10.30 1.80
C GLU A 48 0.13 -11.11 2.76
N VAL A 49 -0.52 -11.92 3.61
CA VAL A 49 0.20 -12.86 4.48
C VAL A 49 0.74 -13.99 3.62
N LEU A 50 2.04 -14.22 3.72
CA LEU A 50 2.65 -15.43 3.19
C LEU A 50 2.47 -16.57 4.20
N LYS A 51 1.81 -17.65 3.77
CA LYS A 51 1.60 -18.86 4.56
C LYS A 51 2.38 -20.06 4.02
N ASP A 52 2.77 -20.97 4.90
CA ASP A 52 3.34 -22.26 4.52
C ASP A 52 2.25 -23.32 4.24
N LYS A 53 2.69 -24.56 3.97
CA LYS A 53 1.80 -25.70 3.69
C LYS A 53 0.90 -26.10 4.87
N ASP A 54 1.24 -25.67 6.08
CA ASP A 54 0.49 -25.93 7.31
C ASP A 54 -0.41 -24.72 7.70
N ASP A 55 -0.61 -23.76 6.79
CA ASP A 55 -1.35 -22.51 7.01
C ASP A 55 -0.70 -21.58 8.06
N LYS A 56 0.59 -21.77 8.38
CA LYS A 56 1.30 -20.90 9.32
C LYS A 56 1.82 -19.67 8.61
N THR A 57 1.64 -18.50 9.22
CA THR A 57 2.26 -17.25 8.76
C THR A 57 3.78 -17.34 8.81
N ILE A 58 4.41 -17.23 7.64
CA ILE A 58 5.87 -17.25 7.47
C ILE A 58 6.43 -15.94 6.91
N GLY A 59 5.58 -15.00 6.53
CA GLY A 59 6.01 -13.70 6.05
C GLY A 59 4.84 -12.77 5.71
N LEU A 60 5.21 -11.58 5.25
CA LEU A 60 4.31 -10.56 4.73
C LEU A 60 4.87 -10.08 3.40
N ASP A 61 4.02 -10.01 2.38
CA ASP A 61 4.35 -9.52 1.05
C ASP A 61 3.58 -8.26 0.72
N GLY A 62 4.24 -7.35 0.00
CA GLY A 62 3.60 -6.29 -0.74
C GLY A 62 3.31 -6.83 -2.13
N ILE A 63 2.13 -6.54 -2.65
CA ILE A 63 1.71 -6.97 -3.98
C ILE A 63 1.51 -5.72 -4.82
N ALA A 64 2.36 -5.54 -5.83
CA ALA A 64 2.14 -4.51 -6.84
C ALA A 64 0.86 -4.84 -7.62
N LEU A 65 -0.09 -3.92 -7.66
CA LEU A 65 -1.41 -4.17 -8.25
C LEU A 65 -1.38 -4.23 -9.78
N ASP A 66 -0.44 -3.53 -10.40
CA ASP A 66 -0.22 -3.45 -11.84
C ASP A 66 0.36 -4.74 -12.43
N THR A 67 1.34 -5.36 -11.76
CA THR A 67 2.08 -6.53 -12.27
C THR A 67 1.77 -7.82 -11.51
N GLY A 68 1.23 -7.73 -10.29
CA GLY A 68 1.14 -8.86 -9.36
C GLY A 68 2.49 -9.25 -8.73
N GLU A 69 3.55 -8.46 -8.93
CA GLU A 69 4.86 -8.69 -8.33
C GLU A 69 4.77 -8.73 -6.80
N ARG A 70 5.45 -9.72 -6.21
CA ARG A 70 5.56 -9.90 -4.76
C ARG A 70 6.85 -9.26 -4.24
N ILE A 71 6.69 -8.35 -3.30
CA ILE A 71 7.76 -7.62 -2.62
C ILE A 71 7.86 -8.19 -1.21
N ALA A 72 8.97 -8.83 -0.86
CA ALA A 72 9.15 -9.43 0.46
C ALA A 72 9.35 -8.36 1.54
N ILE A 73 8.26 -7.89 2.18
CA ILE A 73 8.29 -6.88 3.24
C ILE A 73 8.95 -7.45 4.50
N ASN A 74 8.55 -8.67 4.87
CA ASN A 74 9.03 -9.33 6.08
C ASN A 74 9.11 -10.85 5.91
N ARG A 75 10.20 -11.43 6.41
CA ARG A 75 10.48 -12.86 6.51
C ARG A 75 11.07 -13.17 7.90
N PRO A 76 10.25 -13.29 8.94
CA PRO A 76 10.76 -13.43 10.29
C PRO A 76 11.36 -14.83 10.51
N THR A 77 12.63 -14.86 10.89
CA THR A 77 13.30 -16.07 11.41
C THR A 77 12.63 -16.54 12.70
N LYS A 78 12.96 -17.75 13.17
CA LYS A 78 12.48 -18.22 14.49
C LYS A 78 12.89 -17.26 15.61
N GLU A 79 14.11 -16.76 15.56
CA GLU A 79 14.65 -15.80 16.52
C GLU A 79 13.92 -14.45 16.48
N ASN A 80 13.61 -13.93 15.29
CA ASN A 80 12.81 -12.71 15.13
C ASN A 80 11.43 -12.84 15.78
N ARG A 81 10.78 -14.01 15.64
CA ARG A 81 9.49 -14.29 16.28
C ARG A 81 9.60 -14.37 17.80
N LEU A 82 10.65 -15.01 18.31
CA LEU A 82 10.93 -15.11 19.74
C LEU A 82 11.17 -13.73 20.38
N ASN A 83 11.91 -12.87 19.69
CA ASN A 83 12.31 -11.56 20.19
C ASN A 83 11.35 -10.42 19.81
N LYS A 84 10.25 -10.72 19.10
CA LYS A 84 9.31 -9.73 18.53
C LYS A 84 10.00 -8.63 17.73
N THR A 85 11.14 -8.95 17.13
CA THR A 85 11.89 -8.03 16.28
C THR A 85 11.43 -8.20 14.84
N CYS A 86 11.00 -7.10 14.23
CA CYS A 86 10.63 -7.05 12.82
C CYS A 86 11.19 -5.76 12.25
N SER A 87 12.13 -5.88 11.32
CA SER A 87 12.65 -4.74 10.56
C SER A 87 12.06 -4.77 9.16
N LEU A 88 11.55 -3.64 8.71
CA LEU A 88 11.18 -3.44 7.31
C LEU A 88 12.44 -3.42 6.45
N ASP A 89 12.45 -4.19 5.37
CA ASP A 89 13.51 -4.15 4.38
C ASP A 89 13.41 -2.84 3.58
N LYS A 90 14.47 -2.02 3.60
CA LYS A 90 14.51 -0.77 2.83
C LYS A 90 14.32 -0.98 1.33
N SER A 91 14.77 -2.12 0.80
CA SER A 91 14.55 -2.47 -0.60
C SER A 91 13.07 -2.76 -0.87
N ALA A 92 12.35 -3.38 0.08
CA ALA A 92 10.92 -3.60 -0.05
C ALA A 92 10.15 -2.28 -0.11
N LEU A 93 10.56 -1.29 0.68
CA LEU A 93 9.95 0.03 0.69
C LEU A 93 10.22 0.80 -0.61
N ALA A 94 11.45 0.76 -1.11
CA ALA A 94 11.79 1.33 -2.42
C ALA A 94 10.98 0.68 -3.55
N ASN A 95 10.86 -0.66 -3.56
CA ASN A 95 10.08 -1.38 -4.56
C ASN A 95 8.58 -1.03 -4.48
N ALA A 96 8.05 -0.84 -3.27
CA ALA A 96 6.67 -0.42 -3.05
C ALA A 96 6.43 1.01 -3.56
N SER A 97 7.35 1.94 -3.26
CA SER A 97 7.31 3.30 -3.81
C SER A 97 7.36 3.28 -5.34
N SER A 98 8.24 2.48 -5.95
CA SER A 98 8.28 2.31 -7.41
C SER A 98 6.96 1.77 -7.98
N ALA A 99 6.21 0.92 -7.25
CA ALA A 99 4.90 0.46 -7.69
C ALA A 99 3.85 1.57 -7.68
N VAL A 100 3.90 2.47 -6.69
CA VAL A 100 3.02 3.64 -6.64
C VAL A 100 3.42 4.63 -7.74
N GLU A 101 4.70 4.90 -7.94
CA GLU A 101 5.20 5.79 -8.99
C GLU A 101 4.76 5.32 -10.39
N ARG A 102 4.87 4.03 -10.70
CA ARG A 102 4.37 3.47 -11.95
C ARG A 102 2.86 3.69 -12.13
N ALA A 103 2.08 3.53 -11.07
CA ALA A 103 0.64 3.77 -11.12
C ALA A 103 0.30 5.24 -11.40
N ILE A 104 1.06 6.17 -10.79
CA ILE A 104 0.94 7.60 -11.03
C ILE A 104 1.27 7.92 -12.50
N LEU A 105 2.42 7.45 -13.00
CA LEU A 105 2.86 7.68 -14.38
C LEU A 105 1.90 7.07 -15.42
N ALA A 106 1.27 5.95 -15.10
CA ALA A 106 0.26 5.33 -15.95
C ALA A 106 -1.10 6.07 -15.91
N GLY A 107 -1.27 7.02 -14.99
CA GLY A 107 -2.51 7.77 -14.80
C GLY A 107 -3.70 6.83 -14.56
N VAL A 108 -3.54 5.86 -13.66
CA VAL A 108 -4.59 4.88 -13.33
C VAL A 108 -5.84 5.55 -12.76
N ASP A 109 -6.96 4.83 -12.76
CA ASP A 109 -8.24 5.37 -12.29
C ASP A 109 -8.38 5.31 -10.75
N LEU A 110 -7.60 4.44 -10.10
CA LEU A 110 -7.53 4.29 -8.65
C LEU A 110 -6.14 3.80 -8.20
N ILE A 111 -5.58 4.44 -7.18
CA ILE A 111 -4.41 3.96 -6.44
C ILE A 111 -4.85 3.40 -5.09
N VAL A 112 -4.43 2.19 -4.75
CA VAL A 112 -4.66 1.58 -3.42
C VAL A 112 -3.32 1.35 -2.74
N ILE A 113 -3.17 1.84 -1.51
CA ILE A 113 -1.93 1.79 -0.74
C ILE A 113 -2.19 1.18 0.64
N GLU A 114 -1.45 0.13 0.98
CA GLU A 114 -1.43 -0.47 2.31
C GLU A 114 -0.05 -0.33 2.94
N LYS A 115 0.04 0.56 3.93
CA LYS A 115 1.28 0.96 4.60
C LYS A 115 1.85 -0.13 5.50
N PHE A 116 3.17 -0.16 5.68
CA PHE A 116 3.91 -1.20 6.43
C PHE A 116 3.94 -0.98 7.97
N GLY A 117 3.03 -0.17 8.52
CA GLY A 117 2.83 0.01 9.96
C GLY A 117 3.90 0.87 10.66
N GLU A 118 4.16 0.59 11.94
CA GLU A 118 5.08 1.37 12.81
C GLU A 118 6.50 1.51 12.24
N GLN A 119 6.91 0.58 11.38
CA GLN A 119 8.25 0.56 10.78
C GLN A 119 8.48 1.70 9.80
N GLU A 120 7.42 2.34 9.31
CA GLU A 120 7.50 3.55 8.47
C GLU A 120 7.72 4.85 9.27
N GLN A 121 7.54 4.82 10.60
CA GLN A 121 7.55 6.04 11.44
C GLN A 121 8.91 6.76 11.49
N GLN A 122 9.97 6.17 10.92
CA GLN A 122 11.30 6.77 10.82
C GLN A 122 11.50 7.64 9.56
N GLY A 123 10.44 7.88 8.76
CA GLY A 123 10.45 8.85 7.67
C GLY A 123 10.76 8.30 6.27
N ASP A 124 11.04 7.01 6.14
CA ASP A 124 11.29 6.35 4.84
C ASP A 124 9.98 5.79 4.20
N GLY A 125 8.82 5.94 4.85
CA GLY A 125 7.54 5.33 4.45
C GLY A 125 6.82 5.90 3.21
N LEU A 126 5.66 5.33 2.86
CA LEU A 126 4.89 5.70 1.65
C LEU A 126 4.11 7.03 1.74
N ALA A 127 4.35 7.85 2.77
CA ALA A 127 3.62 9.10 2.96
C ALA A 127 3.88 10.11 1.81
N GLY A 128 5.11 10.14 1.29
CA GLY A 128 5.47 10.96 0.13
C GLY A 128 4.76 10.49 -1.14
N ASP A 129 4.68 9.18 -1.36
CA ASP A 129 3.99 8.59 -2.51
C ASP A 129 2.48 8.85 -2.46
N ILE A 130 1.86 8.77 -1.27
CA ILE A 130 0.45 9.12 -1.06
C ILE A 130 0.22 10.59 -1.42
N LEU A 131 1.08 11.51 -0.95
CA LEU A 131 0.95 12.93 -1.24
C LEU A 131 1.09 13.20 -2.75
N HIS A 132 2.01 12.53 -3.42
CA HIS A 132 2.23 12.66 -4.86
C HIS A 132 1.01 12.16 -5.66
N ALA A 133 0.45 11.00 -5.33
CA ALA A 133 -0.76 10.49 -5.97
C ALA A 133 -1.94 11.47 -5.82
N VAL A 134 -2.10 12.03 -4.62
CA VAL A 134 -3.14 13.02 -4.33
C VAL A 134 -2.90 14.34 -5.07
N SER A 135 -1.65 14.81 -5.17
CA SER A 135 -1.34 16.05 -5.90
C SER A 135 -1.58 15.94 -7.40
N GLU A 136 -1.43 14.73 -7.97
CA GLU A 136 -1.79 14.43 -9.36
C GLU A 136 -3.31 14.25 -9.57
N GLY A 137 -4.12 14.38 -8.51
CA GLY A 137 -5.58 14.27 -8.58
C GLY A 137 -6.10 12.85 -8.79
N ILE A 138 -5.24 11.83 -8.62
CA ILE A 138 -5.62 10.43 -8.79
C ILE A 138 -6.39 9.96 -7.54
N PRO A 139 -7.59 9.37 -7.69
CA PRO A 139 -8.30 8.76 -6.57
C PRO A 139 -7.40 7.78 -5.81
N THR A 140 -7.25 7.99 -4.50
CA THR A 140 -6.32 7.25 -3.67
C THR A 140 -7.02 6.69 -2.44
N LEU A 141 -6.92 5.38 -2.23
CA LEU A 141 -7.42 4.67 -1.05
C LEU A 141 -6.25 4.18 -0.21
N VAL A 142 -6.21 4.54 1.07
CA VAL A 142 -5.14 4.16 1.99
C VAL A 142 -5.70 3.31 3.13
N ALA A 143 -5.04 2.20 3.47
CA ALA A 143 -5.35 1.44 4.67
C ALA A 143 -4.87 2.20 5.92
N VAL A 144 -5.74 2.35 6.92
CA VAL A 144 -5.46 3.10 8.15
C VAL A 144 -5.84 2.24 9.37
N PRO A 145 -4.95 2.04 10.36
CA PRO A 145 -5.34 1.38 11.60
C PRO A 145 -6.32 2.27 12.39
N GLU A 146 -7.34 1.68 12.99
CA GLU A 146 -8.22 2.37 13.94
C GLU A 146 -7.46 2.77 15.21
N GLY A 147 -7.72 3.99 15.70
CA GLY A 147 -7.22 4.45 17.00
C GLY A 147 -5.79 5.02 17.02
N VAL A 148 -5.37 5.66 15.93
CA VAL A 148 -4.28 6.65 15.97
C VAL A 148 -4.60 7.79 16.94
#